data_AF-A0A357VDC3-F1
#
_entry.id   AF-A0A357VDC3-F1
#
_cell.length_a   1.000
_cell.length_b   1.000
_cell.length_c   1.000
_cell.angle_alpha   90.00
_cell.angle_beta   90.00
_cell.angle_gamma   90.00
#
_symmetry.space_group_name_H-M   'P 1'
#
loop_
_entity.id
_entity.type
_entity.pdbx_description
1 polymer ?
#
loop_
_entity_poly.entity_id
_entity_poly.type
_entity_poly.pdbx_seq_one_letter_code
_entity_poly.pdbx_strand_id
1 'polypeptide(L)'
;MKVMEVIEELERILEKAPRIPFTDRVFVDGDLILDYLDRLRTLLPEELRQAQWIRQEKDRLLEEARRQAERLVAEAEEKARLLAQETEIVRQARAQAGEITSKARHTAAELKAGAVAYAGEVLKSLEGHLSDVLVRVRQGIQELENHRPPSQDQ
;
A
#
# COMPACT_ATOMS: atom_id res chain seq x y z
N MET A 1 31.70 -45.86 -12.82
CA MET A 1 32.92 -45.24 -13.37
C MET A 1 32.51 -43.86 -13.87
N LYS A 2 33.08 -42.78 -13.35
CA LYS A 2 32.75 -41.43 -13.82
C LYS A 2 33.43 -41.18 -15.16
N VAL A 3 32.86 -40.29 -15.98
CA VAL A 3 33.50 -39.81 -17.23
C VAL A 3 34.96 -39.43 -17.00
N MET A 4 35.26 -38.77 -15.88
CA MET A 4 36.61 -38.35 -15.52
C MET A 4 37.55 -39.54 -15.29
N GLU A 5 37.09 -40.60 -14.63
CA GLU A 5 37.91 -41.79 -14.37
C GLU A 5 38.29 -42.49 -15.69
N VAL A 6 37.37 -42.49 -16.67
CA VAL A 6 37.64 -43.03 -18.01
C VAL A 6 38.67 -42.19 -18.76
N ILE A 7 38.60 -40.86 -18.64
CA ILE A 7 39.58 -39.95 -19.24
C ILE A 7 40.96 -40.13 -18.60
N GLU A 8 41.04 -40.18 -17.26
CA GLU A 8 42.29 -40.39 -16.53
C GLU A 8 42.93 -41.75 -16.83
N GLU A 9 42.12 -42.77 -17.12
CA GLU A 9 42.63 -44.08 -17.53
C GLU A 9 43.13 -44.07 -18.98
N LEU A 10 42.41 -43.40 -19.88
CA LEU A 10 42.85 -43.20 -21.26
C LEU A 10 44.17 -42.40 -21.33
N GLU A 11 44.28 -41.33 -20.53
CA GLU A 11 45.50 -40.53 -20.41
C GLU A 11 46.68 -41.39 -19.91
N ARG A 12 46.47 -42.19 -18.86
CA ARG A 12 47.51 -43.10 -18.35
C ARG A 12 47.96 -44.14 -19.39
N ILE A 13 47.05 -44.64 -20.22
CA ILE A 13 47.37 -45.57 -21.32
C ILE A 13 48.23 -44.86 -22.37
N LEU A 14 47.87 -43.64 -22.75
CA LEU A 14 48.62 -42.85 -23.72
C LEU A 14 50.01 -42.44 -23.22
N GLU A 15 50.15 -42.13 -21.93
CA GLU A 15 51.44 -41.77 -21.31
C GLU A 15 52.40 -42.96 -21.23
N LYS A 16 51.89 -44.17 -20.96
CA LYS A 16 52.69 -45.40 -20.82
C LYS A 16 52.93 -46.12 -22.14
N ALA A 17 52.31 -45.67 -23.22
CA ALA A 17 52.41 -46.28 -24.54
C ALA A 17 53.86 -46.22 -25.08
N PRO A 18 54.38 -47.32 -25.66
CA PRO A 18 55.71 -47.34 -26.25
C PRO A 18 55.85 -46.29 -27.35
N ARG A 19 56.89 -45.45 -27.27
CA ARG A 19 57.19 -44.47 -28.32
C ARG A 19 57.91 -45.13 -29.48
N ILE A 20 57.56 -44.73 -30.69
CA ILE A 20 58.20 -45.21 -31.92
C ILE A 20 59.48 -44.40 -32.14
N PRO A 21 60.68 -45.03 -32.21
CA PRO A 21 61.95 -44.33 -32.40
C PRO A 21 61.95 -43.42 -33.64
N PHE A 22 62.61 -42.27 -33.53
CA PHE A 22 62.68 -41.23 -34.58
C PHE A 22 61.34 -40.59 -34.96
N THR A 23 60.27 -40.77 -34.17
CA THR A 23 58.98 -40.11 -34.37
C THR A 23 58.39 -39.64 -33.04
N ASP A 24 57.49 -38.65 -33.09
CA ASP A 24 56.70 -38.21 -31.93
C ASP A 24 55.44 -39.07 -31.70
N ARG A 25 55.38 -40.28 -32.28
CA ARG A 25 54.19 -41.15 -32.25
C ARG A 25 54.30 -42.20 -31.15
N VAL A 26 53.16 -42.51 -30.53
CA VAL A 26 53.00 -43.60 -29.56
C VAL A 26 52.27 -44.78 -30.19
N PHE A 27 52.70 -45.99 -29.88
CA PHE A 27 52.04 -47.23 -30.30
C PHE A 27 50.94 -47.57 -29.31
N VAL A 28 49.70 -47.59 -29.78
CA VAL A 28 48.52 -47.80 -28.94
C VAL A 28 47.62 -48.84 -29.60
N ASP A 29 47.02 -49.70 -28.78
CA ASP A 29 46.00 -50.65 -29.23
C ASP A 29 44.71 -49.88 -29.60
N GLY A 30 44.35 -49.95 -30.88
CA GLY A 30 43.18 -49.26 -31.41
C GLY A 30 41.87 -49.81 -30.86
N ASP A 31 41.78 -51.11 -30.63
CA ASP A 31 40.56 -51.75 -30.11
C ASP A 31 40.33 -51.34 -28.65
N LEU A 32 41.41 -51.22 -27.87
CA LEU A 32 41.37 -50.73 -26.50
C LEU A 32 40.87 -49.27 -26.42
N ILE A 33 41.41 -48.38 -27.27
CA ILE A 33 41.00 -46.97 -27.30
C ILE A 33 39.53 -46.82 -27.75
N LEU A 34 39.09 -47.63 -28.72
CA LEU A 34 37.70 -47.64 -29.16
C LEU A 34 36.74 -48.07 -28.04
N ASP A 35 37.09 -49.07 -27.22
CA ASP A 35 36.29 -49.46 -26.05
C ASP A 35 36.12 -48.31 -25.04
N TYR A 36 37.21 -47.61 -24.71
CA TYR A 36 37.12 -46.45 -23.82
C TYR A 36 36.32 -45.28 -24.42
N LEU A 37 36.43 -45.04 -25.74
CA LEU A 37 35.62 -44.04 -26.43
C LEU A 37 34.12 -44.40 -26.44
N ASP A 38 33.77 -45.68 -26.58
CA ASP A 38 32.39 -46.16 -26.52
C ASP A 38 31.82 -46.05 -25.10
N ARG A 39 32.64 -46.32 -24.08
CA ARG A 39 32.29 -46.06 -22.67
C ARG A 39 32.05 -44.57 -22.42
N LEU A 40 32.92 -43.69 -22.92
CA LEU A 40 32.74 -42.24 -22.85
C LEU A 40 31.45 -41.79 -23.54
N ARG A 41 31.16 -42.32 -24.73
CA ARG A 41 29.94 -42.02 -25.48
C ARG A 41 28.68 -42.43 -24.72
N THR A 42 28.76 -43.48 -23.90
CA THR A 42 27.64 -43.96 -23.10
C THR A 42 27.44 -43.13 -21.82
N LEU A 43 28.53 -42.74 -21.14
CA LEU A 43 28.49 -42.04 -19.85
C LEU A 43 28.30 -40.52 -19.97
N LEU A 44 28.88 -39.88 -20.99
CA LEU A 44 28.81 -38.42 -21.19
C LEU A 44 27.39 -37.86 -21.28
N PRO A 45 26.44 -38.47 -22.02
CA PRO A 45 25.08 -37.95 -22.14
C PRO A 45 24.33 -37.91 -20.80
N GLU A 46 24.60 -38.87 -19.91
CA GLU A 46 23.94 -38.96 -18.61
C GLU A 46 24.41 -37.84 -17.68
N GLU A 47 25.73 -37.65 -17.55
CA GLU A 47 26.33 -36.56 -16.78
C GLU A 47 25.87 -35.18 -17.28
N LEU A 48 25.80 -34.99 -18.60
CA LEU A 48 25.31 -33.74 -19.18
C LEU A 48 23.83 -33.48 -18.86
N ARG A 49 22.98 -34.52 -18.93
CA ARG A 49 21.57 -34.42 -18.53
C ARG A 49 21.43 -34.06 -17.06
N GLN A 50 22.23 -34.70 -16.19
CA GLN A 50 22.22 -34.41 -14.76
C GLN A 50 22.64 -32.96 -14.48
N ALA A 51 23.71 -32.46 -15.12
CA ALA A 51 24.14 -31.07 -14.97
C ALA A 51 23.07 -30.07 -15.43
N GLN A 52 22.39 -30.35 -16.56
CA GLN A 52 21.29 -29.52 -17.04
C GLN A 52 20.09 -29.53 -16.08
N TRP A 53 19.75 -30.71 -15.54
CA TRP A 53 18.68 -30.85 -14.56
C TRP A 53 18.99 -30.07 -13.27
N ILE A 54 20.20 -30.22 -12.71
CA ILE A 54 20.64 -29.47 -11.53
C ILE A 54 20.53 -27.97 -11.78
N ARG A 55 20.91 -27.49 -12.98
CA ARG A 55 20.81 -26.07 -13.33
C ARG A 55 19.35 -25.59 -13.31
N GLN A 56 18.46 -26.34 -13.96
CA GLN A 56 17.03 -26.02 -14.00
C GLN A 56 16.40 -26.03 -12.61
N GLU A 57 16.73 -27.04 -11.79
CA GLU A 57 16.20 -27.16 -10.44
C GLU A 57 16.69 -26.02 -9.53
N LYS A 58 17.96 -25.63 -9.67
CA LYS A 58 18.52 -24.46 -8.97
C LYS A 58 17.79 -23.18 -9.37
N ASP A 59 17.55 -22.97 -10.67
CA ASP A 59 16.84 -21.77 -11.14
C ASP A 59 15.39 -21.76 -10.63
N ARG A 60 14.70 -22.90 -10.65
CA ARG A 60 13.36 -23.07 -10.06
C ARG A 60 13.34 -22.75 -8.57
N LEU A 61 14.27 -23.30 -7.80
CA LEU A 61 14.39 -23.08 -6.37
C LEU A 61 14.63 -21.60 -6.05
N LEU A 62 15.46 -20.92 -6.83
CA LEU A 62 15.73 -19.49 -6.68
C LEU A 62 14.48 -18.65 -6.94
N GLU A 63 13.70 -18.96 -7.97
CA GLU A 63 12.44 -18.26 -8.22
C GLU A 63 11.41 -18.51 -7.11
N GLU A 64 11.32 -19.72 -6.59
CA GLU A 64 10.43 -20.05 -5.49
C GLU A 64 10.83 -19.31 -4.20
N ALA A 65 12.12 -19.29 -3.87
CA ALA A 65 12.64 -18.53 -2.74
C ALA A 65 12.38 -17.02 -2.88
N ARG A 66 12.54 -16.45 -4.09
CA ARG A 66 12.20 -15.05 -4.37
C ARG A 66 10.71 -14.77 -4.14
N ARG A 67 9.84 -15.61 -4.71
CA ARG A 67 8.38 -15.49 -4.52
C ARG A 67 7.95 -15.63 -3.06
N GLN A 68 8.63 -16.48 -2.29
CA GLN A 68 8.38 -16.62 -0.85
C GLN A 68 8.85 -15.39 -0.07
N ALA A 69 10.03 -14.86 -0.40
CA ALA A 69 10.55 -13.64 0.22
C ALA A 69 9.64 -12.43 -0.04
N GLU A 70 9.18 -12.25 -1.29
CA GLU A 70 8.23 -11.19 -1.65
C GLU A 70 6.92 -11.30 -0.86
N ARG A 71 6.36 -12.51 -0.75
CA ARG A 71 5.16 -12.76 0.06
C ARG A 71 5.38 -12.42 1.54
N LEU A 72 6.49 -12.85 2.11
CA LEU A 72 6.82 -12.60 3.51
C LEU A 72 6.95 -11.10 3.80
N VAL A 73 7.60 -10.34 2.90
CA VAL A 73 7.70 -8.88 3.02
C VAL A 73 6.33 -8.23 2.96
N ALA A 74 5.49 -8.60 2.00
CA ALA A 74 4.14 -8.06 1.88
C ALA A 74 3.28 -8.34 3.12
N GLU A 75 3.34 -9.57 3.66
CA GLU A 75 2.65 -9.93 4.91
C GLU A 75 3.17 -9.14 6.12
N ALA A 76 4.48 -8.92 6.21
CA ALA A 76 5.10 -8.14 7.28
C ALA A 76 4.69 -6.66 7.21
N GLU A 77 4.66 -6.07 6.01
CA GLU A 77 4.22 -4.69 5.79
C GLU A 77 2.73 -4.51 6.19
N GLU A 78 1.87 -5.44 5.78
CA GLU A 78 0.46 -5.40 6.14
C GLU A 78 0.27 -5.49 7.65
N LYS A 79 0.98 -6.41 8.31
CA LYS A 79 0.93 -6.57 9.77
C LYS A 79 1.47 -5.33 10.49
N ALA A 80 2.55 -4.73 10.00
CA ALA A 80 3.09 -3.48 10.54
C ALA A 80 2.09 -2.33 10.40
N ARG A 81 1.38 -2.24 9.27
CA ARG A 81 0.32 -1.25 9.05
C ARG A 81 -0.84 -1.42 10.02
N LEU A 82 -1.28 -2.65 10.26
CA LEU A 82 -2.33 -2.94 11.24
C LEU A 82 -1.90 -2.57 12.66
N LEU A 83 -0.69 -3.00 13.08
CA LEU A 83 -0.14 -2.66 14.39
C LEU A 83 0.02 -1.15 14.58
N ALA A 84 0.45 -0.42 13.55
CA ALA A 84 0.54 1.03 13.58
C ALA A 84 -0.83 1.69 13.80
N GLN A 85 -1.88 1.18 13.14
CA GLN A 85 -3.26 1.66 13.34
C GLN A 85 -3.81 1.31 14.73
N GLU A 86 -3.38 0.19 15.31
CA GLU A 86 -3.78 -0.27 16.64
C GLU A 86 -2.95 0.34 17.78
N THR A 87 -1.96 1.20 17.46
CA THR A 87 -1.21 1.86 18.53
C THR A 87 -2.13 2.69 19.41
N GLU A 88 -1.89 2.60 20.73
CA GLU A 88 -2.62 3.34 21.75
C GLU A 88 -2.66 4.85 21.45
N ILE A 89 -1.61 5.38 20.80
CA ILE A 89 -1.51 6.76 20.33
C ILE A 89 -2.61 7.08 19.31
N VAL A 90 -2.80 6.24 18.29
CA VAL A 90 -3.85 6.43 17.28
C VAL A 90 -5.24 6.31 17.90
N ARG A 91 -5.43 5.37 18.84
CA ARG A 91 -6.69 5.22 19.57
C ARG A 91 -7.01 6.46 20.41
N GLN A 92 -6.05 6.97 21.17
CA GLN A 92 -6.19 8.20 21.96
C GLN A 92 -6.43 9.43 21.08
N ALA A 93 -5.72 9.54 19.96
CA ALA A 93 -5.92 10.63 19.00
C ALA A 93 -7.35 10.62 18.42
N ARG A 94 -7.89 9.44 18.07
CA ARG A 94 -9.29 9.31 17.60
C ARG A 94 -10.29 9.67 18.69
N ALA A 95 -10.06 9.25 19.93
CA ALA A 95 -10.93 9.60 21.06
C ALA A 95 -10.94 11.12 21.30
N GLN A 96 -9.77 11.76 21.35
CA GLN A 96 -9.65 13.21 21.49
C GLN A 96 -10.30 13.96 20.32
N ALA A 97 -10.09 13.52 19.08
CA ALA A 97 -10.76 14.12 17.92
C ALA A 97 -12.30 14.02 18.02
N GLY A 98 -12.81 12.89 18.51
CA GLY A 98 -14.23 12.70 18.80
C GLY A 98 -14.75 13.68 19.85
N GLU A 99 -14.02 13.85 20.97
CA GLU A 99 -14.38 14.82 22.00
C GLU A 99 -14.35 16.27 21.49
N ILE A 100 -13.32 16.65 20.74
CA ILE A 100 -13.20 17.99 20.15
C ILE A 100 -14.40 18.26 19.24
N THR A 101 -14.75 17.30 18.38
CA THR A 101 -15.87 17.44 17.45
C THR A 101 -17.21 17.53 18.21
N SER A 102 -17.38 16.74 19.28
CA SER A 102 -18.57 16.78 20.13
C SER A 102 -18.72 18.13 20.83
N LYS A 103 -17.63 18.63 21.44
CA LYS A 103 -17.59 19.95 22.09
C LYS A 103 -17.89 21.06 21.08
N ALA A 104 -17.25 21.03 19.91
CA ALA A 104 -17.49 22.02 18.85
C ALA A 104 -18.96 22.04 18.41
N ARG A 105 -19.59 20.87 18.23
CA ARG A 105 -21.02 20.77 17.90
C ARG A 105 -21.92 21.32 19.00
N HIS A 106 -21.60 21.03 20.26
CA HIS A 106 -22.36 21.53 21.40
C HIS A 106 -22.28 23.05 21.49
N THR A 107 -21.07 23.62 21.47
CA THR A 107 -20.87 25.07 21.49
C THR A 107 -21.53 25.76 20.30
N ALA A 108 -21.49 25.17 19.10
CA ALA A 108 -22.17 25.72 17.94
C ALA A 108 -23.70 25.74 18.13
N ALA A 109 -24.28 24.70 18.73
CA ALA A 109 -25.70 24.64 19.04
C ALA A 109 -26.10 25.69 20.09
N GLU A 110 -25.31 25.83 21.16
CA GLU A 110 -25.50 26.85 22.19
C GLU A 110 -25.42 28.27 21.61
N LEU A 111 -24.40 28.54 20.78
CA LEU A 111 -24.23 29.83 20.12
C LEU A 111 -25.42 30.16 19.22
N LYS A 112 -25.91 29.17 18.45
CA LYS A 112 -27.09 29.35 17.59
C LYS A 112 -28.34 29.64 18.41
N ALA A 113 -28.56 28.90 19.49
CA ALA A 113 -29.69 29.12 20.39
C ALA A 113 -29.64 30.52 21.02
N GLY A 114 -28.45 30.94 21.51
CA GLY A 114 -28.22 32.27 22.05
C GLY A 114 -28.46 33.38 21.03
N ALA A 115 -28.01 33.20 19.78
CA ALA A 115 -28.25 34.16 18.70
C ALA A 115 -29.75 34.32 18.37
N VAL A 116 -30.50 33.21 18.35
CA VAL A 116 -31.96 33.24 18.13
C VAL A 116 -32.67 33.94 19.29
N ALA A 117 -32.31 33.64 20.53
CA ALA A 117 -32.87 34.30 21.70
C ALA A 117 -32.61 35.81 21.68
N TYR A 118 -31.38 36.22 21.38
CA TYR A 118 -31.00 37.62 21.25
C TYR A 118 -31.78 38.33 20.14
N ALA A 119 -31.91 37.71 18.96
CA ALA A 119 -32.71 38.26 17.87
C ALA A 119 -34.18 38.45 18.29
N GLY A 120 -34.74 37.51 19.06
CA GLY A 120 -36.08 37.62 19.62
C GLY A 120 -36.24 38.81 20.57
N GLU A 121 -35.29 39.01 21.49
CA GLU A 121 -35.26 40.17 22.41
C GLU A 121 -35.22 41.50 21.64
N VAL A 122 -34.36 41.61 20.63
CA VAL A 122 -34.23 42.80 19.79
C VAL A 122 -35.54 43.09 19.03
N LEU A 123 -36.14 42.06 18.42
CA LEU A 123 -37.41 42.22 17.71
C LEU A 123 -38.55 42.62 18.64
N LYS A 124 -38.61 42.06 19.85
CA LYS A 124 -39.61 42.40 20.85
C LYS A 124 -39.47 43.84 21.36
N SER A 125 -38.23 44.30 21.55
CA SER A 125 -37.96 45.71 21.89
C SER A 125 -38.39 46.65 20.76
N LEU A 126 -38.11 46.29 19.51
CA LEU A 126 -38.53 47.06 18.34
C LEU A 126 -40.06 47.13 18.21
N GLU A 127 -40.76 46.01 18.44
CA GLU A 127 -42.23 45.95 18.46
C GLU A 127 -42.82 46.92 19.49
N GLY A 128 -42.25 46.95 20.70
CA GLY A 128 -42.65 47.89 21.75
C GLY A 128 -42.50 49.34 21.31
N HIS A 129 -41.34 49.72 20.77
CA HIS A 129 -41.10 51.07 20.27
C HIS A 129 -42.07 51.46 19.13
N LEU A 130 -42.34 50.55 18.19
CA LEU A 130 -43.28 50.82 17.09
C LEU A 130 -44.71 50.96 17.60
N SER A 131 -45.11 50.19 18.61
CA SER A 131 -46.42 50.31 19.25
C SER A 131 -46.60 51.68 19.92
N ASP A 132 -45.58 52.16 20.65
CA ASP A 132 -45.60 53.48 21.26
C ASP A 132 -45.74 54.59 20.21
N VAL A 133 -44.99 54.47 19.10
CA VAL A 133 -45.10 55.42 17.97
C VAL A 133 -46.49 55.38 17.35
N LEU A 134 -47.07 54.20 17.13
CA LEU A 134 -48.43 54.05 16.60
C LEU A 134 -49.48 54.69 17.51
N VAL A 135 -49.36 54.54 18.83
CA VAL A 135 -50.26 55.18 19.79
C VAL A 135 -50.20 56.70 19.65
N ARG A 136 -48.99 57.28 19.57
CA ARG A 136 -48.82 58.73 19.38
C ARG A 136 -49.40 59.22 18.05
N VAL A 137 -49.22 58.48 16.96
CA VAL A 137 -49.80 58.81 15.66
C VAL A 137 -51.33 58.80 15.73
N ARG A 138 -51.94 57.79 16.37
CA ARG A 138 -53.40 57.72 16.55
C ARG A 138 -53.94 58.88 17.38
N GLN A 139 -53.24 59.25 18.46
CA GLN A 139 -53.60 60.41 19.27
C GLN A 139 -53.56 61.70 18.44
N GLY A 140 -52.52 61.91 17.63
CA GLY A 140 -52.42 63.07 16.75
C GLY A 140 -53.52 63.13 15.68
N ILE A 141 -53.92 61.97 15.11
CA ILE A 141 -55.07 61.90 14.18
C ILE A 141 -56.36 62.30 14.90
N GLN A 142 -56.62 61.75 16.10
CA GLN A 142 -57.83 62.05 16.86
C GLN A 142 -57.91 63.54 17.26
N GLU A 143 -56.79 64.16 17.62
CA GLU A 143 -56.72 65.60 17.90
C GLU A 143 -57.07 66.42 16.67
N LEU A 144 -56.58 66.06 15.48
CA LEU A 144 -56.90 66.73 14.23
C LEU A 144 -58.38 66.56 13.84
N GLU A 145 -58.96 65.38 14.06
CA GLU A 145 -60.40 65.15 13.84
C GLU A 145 -61.26 65.99 14.79
N ASN A 146 -60.86 66.12 16.05
CA ASN A 146 -61.55 66.96 17.03
C ASN A 146 -61.44 68.46 16.71
N HIS A 147 -60.38 68.88 16.01
CA HIS A 147 -60.17 70.25 15.55
C HIS A 147 -60.64 70.50 14.11
N ARG A 148 -61.36 69.54 13.49
CA ARG A 148 -61.93 69.72 12.16
C ARG A 148 -63.04 70.77 12.22
N PRO A 149 -62.90 71.94 11.57
CA PRO A 149 -63.97 72.93 11.54
C PRO A 149 -65.21 72.34 10.84
N PRO A 150 -66.44 72.70 11.27
CA PRO A 150 -67.65 72.21 10.63
C PRO A 150 -67.62 72.57 9.14
N SER A 151 -67.92 71.60 8.29
CA SER A 151 -68.06 71.78 6.86
C SER A 151 -69.03 72.93 6.61
N GLN A 152 -68.51 74.07 6.15
CA GLN A 152 -69.32 75.07 5.48
C GLN A 152 -69.59 74.54 4.08
N ASP A 153 -70.64 73.74 3.94
CA ASP A 153 -71.33 73.61 2.65
C ASP A 153 -72.83 73.71 2.90
N GLN A 154 -73.41 74.56 2.05
CA GLN A 154 -74.75 75.18 2.11
C GLN A 154 -75.89 74.22 1.79
#